data_AF-A0AAW9LE02-F1
#
_entry.id   AF-A0AAW9LE02-F1
#
_cell.length_a   1.000
_cell.length_b   1.000
_cell.length_c   1.000
_cell.angle_alpha   90.00
_cell.angle_beta   90.00
_cell.angle_gamma   90.00
#
_symmetry.space_group_name_H-M   'P 1'
#
loop_
_entity.id
_entity.type
_entity.pdbx_description
1 polymer ?
#
loop_
_entity_poly.entity_id
_entity_poly.type
_entity_poly.pdbx_seq_one_letter_code
_entity_poly.pdbx_strand_id
1 'polypeptide(L)'
;MIAASLGPVGHAAAAQHTYTVTQGGQCWEATPLGDGSKSVSDFYDYRSGNGTEFSSYGTTQLQRDQVSQLFLYRGTSGTSLVFLHDELQSSENETRTAGAITMQFSGLPADGSWVVEDDTYPNRDDNFNHSGSTSKIDWMWAPGRTDGAAFRGSRTEVTTPSLSSHSSARTHGRLDIETRAGRTPRTTSPGRSERGTVTSRR
;
A
#
# COMPACT_ATOMS: atom_id res chain seq x y z
N MET A 1 58.56 -16.50 -0.52
CA MET A 1 57.28 -16.29 0.19
C MET A 1 56.71 -14.97 -0.30
N ILE A 2 55.53 -14.98 -0.91
CA ILE A 2 54.86 -13.75 -1.40
C ILE A 2 53.80 -13.40 -0.37
N ALA A 3 53.94 -12.24 0.28
CA ALA A 3 52.93 -11.69 1.16
C ALA A 3 51.92 -10.90 0.32
N ALA A 4 50.66 -11.33 0.29
CA ALA A 4 49.57 -10.58 -0.32
C ALA A 4 48.98 -9.62 0.72
N SER A 5 49.07 -8.32 0.47
CA SER A 5 48.37 -7.29 1.22
C SER A 5 46.90 -7.25 0.83
N LEU A 6 45.99 -7.50 1.78
CA LEU A 6 44.56 -7.27 1.62
C LEU A 6 44.28 -5.76 1.75
N GLY A 7 43.87 -5.13 0.66
CA GLY A 7 43.32 -3.77 0.69
C GLY A 7 41.93 -3.74 1.33
N PRO A 8 41.48 -2.59 1.86
CA PRO A 8 40.16 -2.48 2.48
C PRO A 8 39.08 -2.64 1.41
N VAL A 9 38.19 -3.60 1.62
CA VAL A 9 36.91 -3.70 0.90
C VAL A 9 36.06 -2.51 1.31
N GLY A 10 36.00 -1.50 0.44
CA GLY A 10 35.05 -0.40 0.57
C GLY A 10 33.63 -0.97 0.49
N HIS A 11 32.95 -1.06 1.63
CA HIS A 11 31.51 -1.18 1.65
C HIS A 11 30.97 0.13 1.08
N ALA A 12 30.50 0.11 -0.16
CA ALA A 12 29.69 1.20 -0.68
C ALA A 12 28.50 1.37 0.27
N ALA A 13 28.48 2.47 1.02
CA ALA A 13 27.32 2.85 1.81
C ALA A 13 26.15 2.96 0.81
N ALA A 14 25.18 2.05 0.91
CA ALA A 14 23.95 2.15 0.15
C ALA A 14 23.36 3.54 0.44
N ALA A 15 23.15 4.34 -0.59
CA ALA A 15 22.54 5.66 -0.44
C ALA A 15 21.24 5.50 0.34
N GLN A 16 21.14 6.14 1.51
CA GLN A 16 19.91 6.13 2.28
C GLN A 16 18.91 7.03 1.55
N HIS A 17 17.96 6.40 0.87
CA HIS A 17 16.85 7.11 0.25
C HIS A 17 15.85 7.49 1.34
N THR A 18 15.63 8.78 1.54
CA THR A 18 14.55 9.29 2.39
C THR A 18 13.28 9.37 1.56
N TYR A 19 12.18 8.82 2.08
CA TYR A 19 10.86 8.97 1.47
C TYR A 19 10.01 9.88 2.35
N THR A 20 9.21 10.72 1.72
CA THR A 20 8.26 11.58 2.42
C THR A 20 6.86 11.33 1.89
N VAL A 21 5.88 11.27 2.78
CA VAL A 21 4.45 11.28 2.47
C VAL A 21 3.90 12.63 2.90
N THR A 22 3.25 13.34 2.00
CA THR A 22 2.49 14.56 2.30
C THR A 22 1.01 14.20 2.35
N GLN A 23 0.20 14.74 3.25
CA GLN A 23 -1.27 14.66 3.21
C GLN A 23 -1.85 15.84 3.97
N GLY A 24 -2.85 16.51 3.39
CA GLY A 24 -3.46 17.66 4.05
C GLY A 24 -2.48 18.81 4.36
N GLY A 25 -1.36 18.89 3.62
CA GLY A 25 -0.28 19.85 3.84
C GLY A 25 0.70 19.48 4.96
N GLN A 26 0.52 18.35 5.62
CA GLN A 26 1.51 17.78 6.56
C GLN A 26 2.47 16.87 5.80
N CYS A 27 3.72 16.75 6.25
CA CYS A 27 4.75 15.93 5.65
C CYS A 27 5.35 14.98 6.71
N TRP A 28 5.41 13.69 6.40
CA TRP A 28 5.98 12.65 7.25
C TRP A 28 7.08 11.91 6.50
N GLU A 29 8.16 11.58 7.18
CA GLU A 29 9.15 10.66 6.64
C GLU A 29 8.63 9.22 6.74
N ALA A 30 8.84 8.44 5.69
CA ALA A 30 8.47 7.04 5.61
C ALA A 30 9.73 6.19 5.42
N THR A 31 9.88 5.17 6.26
CA THR A 31 10.90 4.15 6.09
C THR A 31 10.29 2.94 5.39
N PRO A 32 10.84 2.48 4.26
CA PRO A 32 10.35 1.26 3.62
C PRO A 32 10.47 0.04 4.54
N LEU A 33 9.43 -0.79 4.54
CA LEU A 33 9.51 -2.16 5.05
C LEU A 33 10.40 -3.01 4.14
N GLY A 34 10.81 -4.18 4.61
CA GLY A 34 11.57 -5.14 3.80
C GLY A 34 13.07 -4.86 3.73
N ASP A 35 13.82 -5.93 3.46
CA ASP A 35 15.27 -5.93 3.46
C ASP A 35 15.88 -6.02 2.05
N GLY A 36 15.05 -5.97 1.00
CA GLY A 36 15.44 -6.13 -0.40
C GLY A 36 15.63 -7.58 -0.84
N SER A 37 15.40 -8.58 0.01
CA SER A 37 15.63 -10.00 -0.31
C SER A 37 14.45 -10.69 -1.01
N LYS A 38 13.23 -10.17 -0.83
CA LYS A 38 11.98 -10.76 -1.35
C LYS A 38 11.29 -9.78 -2.31
N SER A 39 10.63 -10.26 -3.35
CA SER A 39 9.86 -9.39 -4.25
C SER A 39 8.60 -8.86 -3.53
N VAL A 40 8.06 -7.72 -3.96
CA VAL A 40 6.82 -7.20 -3.34
C VAL A 40 5.64 -8.15 -3.54
N SER A 41 5.55 -8.83 -4.68
CA SER A 41 4.47 -9.80 -4.95
C SER A 41 4.58 -11.03 -4.04
N ASP A 42 5.80 -11.52 -3.80
CA ASP A 42 6.01 -12.65 -2.86
C ASP A 42 5.83 -12.24 -1.40
N PHE A 43 6.09 -10.98 -1.06
CA PHE A 43 5.81 -10.43 0.26
C PHE A 43 4.31 -10.25 0.47
N TYR A 44 3.60 -9.81 -0.56
CA TYR A 44 2.17 -9.62 -0.52
C TYR A 44 1.44 -10.97 -0.48
N ASP A 45 1.89 -11.95 -1.29
CA ASP A 45 1.38 -13.33 -1.31
C ASP A 45 -0.16 -13.34 -1.36
N TYR A 46 -0.71 -12.70 -2.40
CA TYR A 46 -2.13 -12.75 -2.67
C TYR A 46 -2.52 -14.15 -3.14
N ARG A 47 -3.52 -14.74 -2.50
CA ARG A 47 -3.98 -16.08 -2.85
C ARG A 47 -5.47 -16.07 -3.15
N SER A 48 -5.80 -16.44 -4.38
CA SER A 48 -7.16 -16.66 -4.86
C SER A 48 -7.40 -18.12 -5.24
N GLY A 49 -8.67 -18.51 -5.32
CA GLY A 49 -9.09 -19.85 -5.75
C GLY A 49 -9.60 -20.74 -4.63
N ASN A 50 -9.79 -22.02 -4.96
CA ASN A 50 -10.45 -22.96 -4.04
C ASN A 50 -9.63 -23.17 -2.77
N GLY A 51 -10.25 -22.98 -1.61
CA GLY A 51 -9.62 -23.15 -0.30
C GLY A 51 -8.80 -21.95 0.17
N THR A 52 -8.89 -20.79 -0.48
CA THR A 52 -8.32 -19.53 -0.01
C THR A 52 -9.40 -18.49 0.23
N GLU A 53 -9.08 -17.48 1.03
CA GLU A 53 -10.00 -16.39 1.37
C GLU A 53 -9.79 -15.15 0.49
N PHE A 54 -9.27 -15.29 -0.74
CA PHE A 54 -9.03 -14.17 -1.66
C PHE A 54 -8.39 -12.98 -0.94
N SER A 55 -7.20 -13.22 -0.40
CA SER A 55 -6.55 -12.32 0.55
C SER A 55 -5.04 -12.38 0.44
N SER A 56 -4.37 -11.37 0.99
CA SER A 56 -2.94 -11.32 1.22
C SER A 56 -2.58 -12.19 2.41
N TYR A 57 -1.81 -13.25 2.21
CA TYR A 57 -1.36 -14.14 3.30
C TYR A 57 0.01 -13.71 3.86
N GLY A 58 0.81 -13.01 3.07
CA GLY A 58 2.16 -12.58 3.46
C GLY A 58 2.18 -11.32 4.33
N THR A 59 1.04 -10.66 4.50
CA THR A 59 0.90 -9.41 5.26
C THR A 59 0.04 -9.53 6.51
N THR A 60 -0.29 -10.74 6.98
CA THR A 60 -1.18 -10.95 8.14
C THR A 60 -0.76 -10.18 9.39
N GLN A 61 0.54 -10.06 9.66
CA GLN A 61 1.10 -9.28 10.76
C GLN A 61 0.90 -7.75 10.64
N LEU A 62 0.50 -7.29 9.47
CA LEU A 62 0.28 -5.89 9.13
C LEU A 62 -1.20 -5.55 9.04
N GLN A 63 -2.08 -6.54 8.89
CA GLN A 63 -3.50 -6.35 8.67
C GLN A 63 -4.19 -5.82 9.92
N ARG A 64 -5.26 -5.06 9.67
CA ARG A 64 -6.07 -4.44 10.73
C ARG A 64 -7.50 -4.35 10.24
N ASP A 65 -8.42 -4.96 10.98
CA ASP A 65 -9.85 -4.91 10.71
C ASP A 65 -10.34 -3.48 10.45
N GLN A 66 -11.03 -3.27 9.33
CA GLN A 66 -11.61 -2.00 8.90
C GLN A 66 -10.60 -0.84 8.73
N VAL A 67 -9.36 -1.15 8.35
CA VAL A 67 -8.31 -0.15 8.10
C VAL A 67 -7.75 -0.29 6.69
N SER A 68 -7.56 0.84 6.00
CA SER A 68 -6.78 0.91 4.77
C SER A 68 -5.38 1.41 5.04
N GLN A 69 -4.37 0.80 4.44
CA GLN A 69 -2.98 1.05 4.78
C GLN A 69 -2.18 1.29 3.51
N LEU A 70 -1.32 2.29 3.57
CA LEU A 70 -0.34 2.59 2.54
C LEU A 70 1.05 2.52 3.15
N PHE A 71 1.94 1.77 2.53
CA PHE A 71 3.33 1.71 2.97
C PHE A 71 4.27 1.48 1.80
N LEU A 72 5.56 1.71 2.08
CA LEU A 72 6.63 1.43 1.14
C LEU A 72 7.25 0.07 1.47
N TYR A 73 7.60 -0.69 0.44
CA TYR A 73 8.26 -1.98 0.59
C TYR A 73 9.50 -2.05 -0.30
N ARG A 74 10.67 -2.25 0.29
CA ARG A 74 11.94 -2.49 -0.39
C ARG A 74 12.09 -3.97 -0.69
N GLY A 75 11.84 -4.32 -1.96
CA GLY A 75 12.03 -5.66 -2.48
C GLY A 75 13.23 -5.80 -3.41
N THR A 76 13.33 -6.97 -4.04
CA THR A 76 14.41 -7.32 -4.98
C THR A 76 14.48 -6.42 -6.21
N SER A 77 13.37 -5.76 -6.57
CA SER A 77 13.28 -4.83 -7.70
C SER A 77 13.18 -3.36 -7.26
N GLY A 78 13.73 -3.04 -6.08
CA GLY A 78 13.66 -1.71 -5.50
C GLY A 78 12.42 -1.48 -4.64
N THR A 79 12.11 -0.22 -4.38
CA THR A 79 10.99 0.17 -3.52
C THR A 79 9.68 0.15 -4.30
N SER A 80 8.64 -0.42 -3.68
CA SER A 80 7.27 -0.48 -4.18
C SER A 80 6.35 0.26 -3.22
N LEU A 81 5.25 0.78 -3.76
CA LEU A 81 4.14 1.28 -2.97
C LEU A 81 3.10 0.17 -2.80
N VAL A 82 2.62 -0.03 -1.58
CA VAL A 82 1.72 -1.13 -1.25
C VAL A 82 0.47 -0.58 -0.57
N PHE A 83 -0.68 -1.03 -1.07
CA PHE A 83 -2.00 -0.79 -0.53
C PHE A 83 -2.52 -2.09 0.07
N LEU A 84 -3.00 -2.02 1.30
CA LEU A 84 -3.57 -3.15 2.02
C LEU A 84 -4.84 -2.70 2.72
N HIS A 85 -5.95 -3.34 2.39
CA HIS A 85 -7.26 -3.07 2.94
C HIS A 85 -7.68 -4.22 3.85
N ASP A 86 -8.13 -3.86 5.04
CA ASP A 86 -8.78 -4.75 5.99
C ASP A 86 -7.88 -5.89 6.53
N GLU A 87 -8.51 -6.95 7.06
CA GLU A 87 -7.87 -8.08 7.69
C GLU A 87 -8.47 -9.43 7.29
N LEU A 88 -7.59 -10.41 7.08
CA LEU A 88 -7.93 -11.81 6.89
C LEU A 88 -8.36 -12.42 8.23
N GLN A 89 -9.66 -12.64 8.39
CA GLN A 89 -10.24 -13.19 9.61
C GLN A 89 -10.50 -14.69 9.50
N SER A 90 -9.62 -15.48 10.12
CA SER A 90 -9.70 -16.95 10.13
C SER A 90 -10.80 -17.53 11.03
N SER A 91 -11.42 -16.74 11.91
CA SER A 91 -12.40 -17.22 12.90
C SER A 91 -13.84 -16.85 12.54
N GLU A 92 -14.76 -17.82 12.58
CA GLU A 92 -16.19 -17.60 12.28
C GLU A 92 -16.97 -16.87 13.38
N ASN A 93 -16.33 -16.65 14.53
CA ASN A 93 -16.95 -16.03 15.71
C ASN A 93 -16.74 -14.53 15.81
N GLU A 94 -16.03 -13.93 14.87
CA GLU A 94 -15.84 -12.48 14.79
C GLU A 94 -16.84 -11.87 13.79
N THR A 95 -17.31 -10.67 14.09
CA THR A 95 -18.18 -9.92 13.17
C THR A 95 -17.35 -9.48 11.98
N ARG A 96 -17.37 -10.29 10.92
CA ARG A 96 -16.67 -9.99 9.68
C ARG A 96 -17.35 -8.86 8.94
N THR A 97 -16.59 -7.88 8.44
CA THR A 97 -17.14 -6.81 7.60
C THR A 97 -16.56 -6.80 6.20
N ALA A 98 -17.45 -6.58 5.23
CA ALA A 98 -17.07 -6.29 3.84
C ALA A 98 -16.68 -4.82 3.71
N GLY A 99 -16.00 -4.49 2.61
CA GLY A 99 -15.66 -3.11 2.30
C GLY A 99 -15.48 -2.86 0.81
N ALA A 100 -15.44 -1.58 0.48
CA ALA A 100 -15.12 -1.10 -0.85
C ALA A 100 -14.40 0.25 -0.76
N ILE A 101 -13.43 0.48 -1.64
CA ILE A 101 -12.71 1.74 -1.71
C ILE A 101 -12.29 2.06 -3.15
N THR A 102 -12.49 3.31 -3.53
CA THR A 102 -12.02 3.85 -4.81
C THR A 102 -10.83 4.77 -4.55
N MET A 103 -9.76 4.58 -5.31
CA MET A 103 -8.63 5.52 -5.35
C MET A 103 -8.27 5.92 -6.77
N GLN A 104 -7.74 7.13 -6.89
CA GLN A 104 -7.17 7.67 -8.11
C GLN A 104 -5.71 8.04 -7.86
N PHE A 105 -4.87 7.67 -8.81
CA PHE A 105 -3.44 7.86 -8.81
C PHE A 105 -3.05 8.74 -9.99
N SER A 106 -2.12 9.65 -9.75
CA SER A 106 -1.48 10.46 -10.78
C SER A 106 -0.01 10.64 -10.44
N GLY A 107 0.83 10.84 -11.45
CA GLY A 107 2.28 10.99 -11.28
C GLY A 107 3.01 9.65 -11.11
N LEU A 108 2.36 8.53 -11.48
CA LEU A 108 3.02 7.24 -11.48
C LEU A 108 4.19 7.24 -12.49
N PRO A 109 5.37 6.72 -12.09
CA PRO A 109 6.51 6.57 -13.00
C PRO A 109 6.15 5.81 -14.27
N ALA A 110 6.62 6.31 -15.42
CA ALA A 110 6.38 5.69 -16.71
C ALA A 110 7.03 4.30 -16.86
N ASP A 111 8.08 4.03 -16.08
CA ASP A 111 8.76 2.73 -15.99
C ASP A 111 8.19 1.84 -14.87
N GLY A 112 7.17 2.30 -14.15
CA GLY A 112 6.53 1.55 -13.08
C GLY A 112 5.40 0.64 -13.56
N SER A 113 5.02 -0.31 -12.71
CA SER A 113 4.00 -1.31 -13.01
C SER A 113 3.25 -1.73 -11.75
N TRP A 114 1.94 -1.89 -11.85
CA TRP A 114 1.16 -2.65 -10.87
C TRP A 114 1.54 -4.14 -11.01
N VAL A 115 2.13 -4.70 -9.96
CA VAL A 115 2.64 -6.09 -9.93
C VAL A 115 1.85 -6.99 -8.98
N VAL A 116 0.93 -6.37 -8.26
CA VAL A 116 -0.15 -7.01 -7.53
C VAL A 116 -1.37 -6.16 -7.84
N GLU A 117 -2.32 -6.78 -8.51
CA GLU A 117 -3.71 -6.35 -8.64
C GLU A 117 -4.48 -7.58 -8.18
N ASP A 118 -5.00 -7.50 -6.97
CA ASP A 118 -5.75 -8.60 -6.40
C ASP A 118 -6.97 -8.88 -7.30
N ASP A 119 -7.38 -10.14 -7.40
CA ASP A 119 -8.53 -10.57 -8.19
C ASP A 119 -8.44 -10.46 -9.72
N THR A 120 -7.35 -10.94 -10.32
CA THR A 120 -7.21 -11.03 -11.79
C THR A 120 -8.13 -12.05 -12.51
N TYR A 121 -9.23 -12.53 -11.89
CA TYR A 121 -10.12 -13.53 -12.48
C TYR A 121 -11.33 -12.92 -13.25
N PRO A 122 -12.02 -13.71 -14.11
CA PRO A 122 -13.20 -13.24 -14.83
C PRO A 122 -14.37 -12.89 -13.89
N ASN A 123 -15.09 -11.80 -14.19
CA ASN A 123 -16.23 -11.29 -13.42
C ASN A 123 -15.91 -10.86 -11.97
N ARG A 124 -14.68 -10.39 -11.73
CA ARG A 124 -14.33 -9.65 -10.51
C ARG A 124 -15.18 -8.40 -10.36
N ASP A 125 -15.41 -8.00 -9.11
CA ASP A 125 -16.08 -6.73 -8.78
C ASP A 125 -15.11 -5.54 -8.86
N ASP A 126 -13.79 -5.81 -8.83
CA ASP A 126 -12.74 -4.79 -8.89
C ASP A 126 -12.50 -4.22 -10.28
N ASN A 127 -12.25 -2.92 -10.32
CA ASN A 127 -11.93 -2.22 -11.54
C ASN A 127 -10.52 -1.63 -11.48
N PHE A 128 -9.66 -2.07 -12.40
CA PHE A 128 -8.29 -1.59 -12.56
C PHE A 128 -8.19 -0.88 -13.90
N ASN A 129 -8.19 0.46 -13.87
CA ASN A 129 -8.11 1.30 -15.07
C ASN A 129 -6.82 2.12 -15.06
N HIS A 130 -5.92 1.85 -16.00
CA HIS A 130 -4.62 2.52 -16.11
C HIS A 130 -4.51 3.29 -17.42
N SER A 131 -3.96 4.50 -17.34
CA SER A 131 -3.71 5.34 -18.51
C SER A 131 -2.46 6.19 -18.33
N GLY A 132 -1.34 5.75 -18.90
CA GLY A 132 -0.06 6.45 -18.75
C GLY A 132 0.36 6.54 -17.30
N SER A 133 0.56 7.76 -16.78
CA SER A 133 0.97 8.01 -15.39
C SER A 133 -0.21 8.09 -14.40
N THR A 134 -1.42 7.69 -14.81
CA THR A 134 -2.62 7.70 -13.96
C THR A 134 -3.23 6.31 -13.81
N SER A 135 -3.92 6.10 -12.71
CA SER A 135 -4.74 4.90 -12.50
C SER A 135 -5.98 5.24 -11.68
N LYS A 136 -7.11 4.60 -11.95
CA LYS A 136 -8.28 4.56 -11.08
C LYS A 136 -8.50 3.10 -10.70
N ILE A 137 -8.52 2.83 -9.41
CA ILE A 137 -8.73 1.49 -8.88
C ILE A 137 -9.93 1.51 -7.94
N ASP A 138 -10.85 0.59 -8.16
CA ASP A 138 -11.99 0.30 -7.30
C ASP A 138 -11.75 -1.11 -6.72
N TRP A 139 -11.60 -1.19 -5.40
CA TRP A 139 -11.44 -2.44 -4.64
C TRP A 139 -12.73 -2.78 -3.91
N MET A 140 -13.10 -4.05 -3.87
CA MET A 140 -14.29 -4.58 -3.22
C MET A 140 -14.01 -5.97 -2.64
N TRP A 141 -14.12 -6.10 -1.32
CA TRP A 141 -13.89 -7.37 -0.63
C TRP A 141 -15.08 -7.83 0.20
N ALA A 142 -15.25 -9.15 0.24
CA ALA A 142 -16.22 -9.81 1.09
C ALA A 142 -15.77 -9.81 2.57
N PRO A 143 -16.68 -10.11 3.51
CA PRO A 143 -16.35 -10.12 4.93
C PRO A 143 -15.17 -11.01 5.30
N GLY A 144 -14.22 -10.46 6.08
CA GLY A 144 -13.07 -11.20 6.62
C GLY A 144 -11.96 -11.48 5.61
N ARG A 145 -11.93 -10.70 4.54
CA ARG A 145 -10.91 -10.76 3.49
C ARG A 145 -10.15 -9.45 3.43
N THR A 146 -8.96 -9.50 2.83
CA THR A 146 -8.23 -8.30 2.47
C THR A 146 -8.35 -8.01 0.99
N ASP A 147 -8.03 -6.77 0.64
CA ASP A 147 -7.84 -6.34 -0.74
C ASP A 147 -6.62 -5.40 -0.86
N GLY A 148 -6.26 -5.04 -2.07
CA GLY A 148 -5.28 -4.01 -2.35
C GLY A 148 -4.45 -4.26 -3.58
N ALA A 149 -3.26 -3.68 -3.58
CA ALA A 149 -2.39 -3.70 -4.74
C ALA A 149 -0.96 -3.30 -4.37
N ALA A 150 -0.03 -3.59 -5.27
CA ALA A 150 1.35 -3.12 -5.17
C ALA A 150 1.83 -2.54 -6.50
N PHE A 151 2.28 -1.29 -6.45
CA PHE A 151 2.91 -0.61 -7.57
C PHE A 151 4.43 -0.58 -7.39
N ARG A 152 5.15 -1.18 -8.33
CA ARG A 152 6.62 -1.16 -8.39
C ARG A 152 7.07 0.01 -9.26
N GLY A 153 7.98 0.86 -8.79
CA GLY A 153 8.52 1.97 -9.58
C GLY A 153 9.57 2.79 -8.83
N SER A 154 10.58 3.31 -9.54
CA SER A 154 11.83 3.78 -8.93
C SER A 154 11.79 5.22 -8.37
N ARG A 155 10.70 5.98 -8.57
CA ARG A 155 10.49 7.34 -8.02
C ARG A 155 9.02 7.71 -7.95
N THR A 156 8.29 7.22 -6.96
CA THR A 156 6.84 7.44 -6.95
C THR A 156 6.48 8.81 -6.38
N GLU A 157 5.97 9.71 -7.22
CA GLU A 157 5.15 10.84 -6.77
C GLU A 157 3.68 10.41 -6.75
N VAL A 158 3.20 9.89 -5.61
CA VAL A 158 1.78 9.50 -5.50
C VAL A 158 0.97 10.64 -4.98
N THR A 159 0.16 11.26 -5.86
CA THR A 159 -0.90 12.13 -5.37
C THR A 159 -1.99 11.28 -4.70
N THR A 160 -2.15 11.34 -3.37
CA THR A 160 -3.22 10.60 -2.66
C THR A 160 -4.61 11.13 -3.04
N PRO A 161 -5.61 10.23 -3.01
CA PRO A 161 -6.86 10.35 -3.74
C PRO A 161 -7.88 11.30 -3.09
N SER A 162 -8.87 11.74 -3.87
CA SER A 162 -10.17 12.03 -3.27
C SER A 162 -10.75 10.71 -2.76
N LEU A 163 -10.76 10.50 -1.45
CA LEU A 163 -11.50 9.42 -0.82
C LEU A 163 -13.00 9.74 -0.95
N SER A 164 -13.74 8.97 -1.74
CA SER A 164 -15.18 8.82 -1.55
C SER A 164 -15.39 7.57 -0.70
N SER A 165 -15.29 7.71 0.62
CA SER A 165 -15.53 6.61 1.56
C SER A 165 -16.94 6.68 2.14
N HIS A 166 -17.49 5.50 2.45
CA HIS A 166 -18.41 5.30 3.57
C HIS A 166 -17.62 4.72 4.76
N SER A 167 -16.62 5.45 5.31
CA SER A 167 -15.89 5.17 6.60
C SER A 167 -14.71 6.18 6.83
N SER A 168 -14.16 6.42 8.06
CA SER A 168 -13.33 7.59 8.59
C SER A 168 -11.90 7.46 9.29
N ALA A 169 -10.83 8.21 8.94
CA ALA A 169 -9.39 8.01 9.40
C ALA A 169 -8.79 8.56 10.71
N ARG A 170 -7.54 8.12 11.06
CA ARG A 170 -6.82 7.87 12.36
C ARG A 170 -5.34 7.40 12.14
N THR A 171 -4.29 8.10 12.63
CA THR A 171 -2.86 7.96 12.20
C THR A 171 -1.84 7.71 13.33
N HIS A 172 -0.82 6.85 13.09
CA HIS A 172 0.52 6.86 13.74
C HIS A 172 1.62 6.20 12.88
N GLY A 173 2.71 6.93 12.54
CA GLY A 173 4.06 6.41 12.15
C GLY A 173 4.21 5.54 10.88
N ARG A 174 3.09 5.21 10.28
CA ARG A 174 2.77 4.35 9.13
C ARG A 174 1.59 5.07 8.47
N LEU A 175 1.45 5.10 7.14
CA LEU A 175 0.25 5.71 6.55
C LEU A 175 -0.92 4.73 6.68
N ASP A 176 -1.45 4.63 7.90
CA ASP A 176 -2.75 4.05 8.18
C ASP A 176 -3.79 5.10 7.79
N ILE A 177 -4.47 4.88 6.66
CA ILE A 177 -5.75 5.50 6.38
C ILE A 177 -6.78 4.70 7.21
N GLU A 178 -6.82 4.92 8.53
CA GLU A 178 -7.86 4.33 9.39
C GLU A 178 -9.25 4.82 8.95
N THR A 179 -10.36 4.29 9.46
CA THR A 179 -11.73 4.33 8.92
C THR A 179 -12.94 4.42 9.92
N ARG A 180 -12.83 4.75 11.21
CA ARG A 180 -13.85 4.55 12.27
C ARG A 180 -15.10 5.45 12.31
N ALA A 181 -16.26 4.88 12.00
CA ALA A 181 -17.58 5.45 12.28
C ALA A 181 -17.86 5.49 13.81
N GLY A 182 -18.49 6.58 14.28
CA GLY A 182 -19.14 6.62 15.59
C GLY A 182 -18.59 7.62 16.62
N ARG A 183 -18.73 8.93 16.37
CA ARG A 183 -19.21 9.92 17.37
C ARG A 183 -19.57 11.23 16.68
N THR A 184 -20.72 11.78 17.07
CA THR A 184 -21.43 12.92 16.50
C THR A 184 -20.52 14.13 16.20
N PRO A 185 -20.54 14.70 14.98
CA PRO A 185 -19.78 15.92 14.67
C PRO A 185 -20.46 17.14 15.29
N ARG A 186 -19.73 17.91 16.10
CA ARG A 186 -20.06 19.32 16.31
C ARG A 186 -19.50 20.10 15.10
N THR A 187 -20.37 20.33 14.12
CA THR A 187 -20.34 21.40 13.10
C THR A 187 -18.98 21.81 12.51
N THR A 188 -18.69 21.43 11.26
CA THR A 188 -18.75 22.31 10.08
C THR A 188 -18.27 21.62 8.78
N SER A 189 -19.04 21.84 7.71
CA SER A 189 -18.75 21.73 6.27
C SER A 189 -18.65 20.36 5.56
N PRO A 190 -19.27 20.20 4.37
CA PRO A 190 -19.22 18.98 3.57
C PRO A 190 -17.96 18.91 2.68
N GLY A 191 -17.41 17.70 2.55
CA GLY A 191 -16.63 17.22 1.39
C GLY A 191 -15.36 17.99 1.02
N ARG A 192 -14.23 17.68 1.67
CA ARG A 192 -12.90 18.06 1.18
C ARG A 192 -12.17 16.81 0.68
N SER A 193 -11.84 16.78 -0.61
CA SER A 193 -10.86 15.86 -1.17
C SER A 193 -9.49 16.11 -0.51
N GLU A 194 -8.90 15.10 0.12
CA GLU A 194 -7.60 15.20 0.77
C GLU A 194 -6.50 14.70 -0.16
N ARG A 195 -5.81 15.65 -0.82
CA ARG A 195 -4.59 15.36 -1.58
C ARG A 195 -3.41 15.13 -0.66
N GLY A 196 -2.50 14.28 -1.09
CA GLY A 196 -1.19 14.11 -0.51
C GLY A 196 -0.18 13.60 -1.54
N THR A 197 1.10 13.44 -1.20
CA THR A 197 2.19 13.25 -2.17
C THR A 197 3.29 12.37 -1.59
N VAL A 198 3.65 11.24 -2.22
CA VAL A 198 4.89 10.51 -1.86
C VAL A 198 6.08 11.10 -2.61
N THR A 199 7.29 11.20 -2.05
CA THR A 199 8.47 11.65 -2.80
C THR A 199 9.72 10.98 -2.26
N SER A 200 10.69 10.67 -3.12
CA SER A 200 12.00 10.15 -2.72
C SER A 200 13.08 11.21 -2.90
N ARG A 201 13.92 11.42 -1.88
CA ARG A 201 15.12 12.27 -1.93
C ARG A 201 16.38 11.43 -1.82
N ARG A 202 17.47 11.91 -2.44
CA ARG A 202 18.81 11.33 -2.40
C ARG A 202 19.69 12.11 -1.43
#